data_AF-A0A1M5MUX8-F1
#
_entry.id   AF-A0A1M5MUX8-F1
#
_cell.length_a   1.000
_cell.length_b   1.000
_cell.length_c   1.000
_cell.angle_alpha   90.00
_cell.angle_beta   90.00
_cell.angle_gamma   90.00
#
_symmetry.space_group_name_H-M   'P 1'
#
loop_
_entity.id
_entity.type
_entity.pdbx_description
1 polymer ?
#
loop_
_entity_poly.entity_id
_entity_poly.type
_entity_poly.pdbx_seq_one_letter_code
_entity_poly.pdbx_strand_id
1 'polypeptide(L)'
;MKNIISLIILLLVSCTGKTDSKKNNLGNSNDSKDAPYNLTDLGDGKKFNYDTLSVDYINSLKTSLINNNFKFPDEQTFKKRTLEVFKINLYDYKNNIIVLRPAMFTEVAIKESRFILIEDEETDGIKNAVNENLELYYNSYVFYEDKIAFNWLKSRYKQQLIDLVVQYGYDSDKELVKFAFKNFDFDDSVSFHDLIFTYDVKSKKYILRESILNDIESIVYKGTVEGYTEAKEGNGYNSFSDIIEKIRSNSKNYLDAEKYIAFLYEKDLRVGVVGHIESNLSENTKYKTFLKENNYFNLKRLQDYVENVYGGDSDSDGVSKIFKISDPDGFTNLRKEKNSSSKILQKINNNTEVEVLDNSGNWWLIKTSSGNKGYVYKTKIKSE
;
A
#
# COMPACT_ATOMS: atom_id res chain seq x y z
N MET A 1 15.17 -21.32 18.69
CA MET A 1 13.76 -21.73 18.63
C MET A 1 12.98 -20.88 19.62
N LYS A 2 12.44 -19.75 19.15
CA LYS A 2 11.57 -18.86 19.93
C LYS A 2 10.20 -18.95 19.29
N ASN A 3 9.25 -19.50 20.02
CA ASN A 3 7.85 -19.55 19.61
C ASN A 3 7.28 -18.13 19.68
N ILE A 4 6.95 -17.56 18.54
CA ILE A 4 6.11 -16.37 18.42
C ILE A 4 4.67 -16.87 18.51
N ILE A 5 4.03 -16.63 19.65
CA ILE A 5 2.59 -16.85 19.81
C ILE A 5 1.92 -15.62 19.19
N SER A 6 1.45 -15.76 17.96
CA SER A 6 0.61 -14.76 17.30
C SER A 6 -0.81 -14.90 17.86
N LEU A 7 -1.22 -13.97 18.71
CA LEU A 7 -2.56 -13.94 19.29
C LEU A 7 -3.49 -13.24 18.32
N ILE A 8 -4.22 -14.03 17.51
CA ILE A 8 -5.28 -13.53 16.64
C ILE A 8 -6.48 -13.15 17.52
N ILE A 9 -6.70 -11.85 17.74
CA ILE A 9 -7.91 -11.35 18.40
C ILE A 9 -9.04 -11.30 17.36
N LEU A 10 -9.90 -12.32 17.37
CA LEU A 10 -11.20 -12.28 16.70
C LEU A 10 -12.17 -11.42 17.54
N LEU A 11 -12.42 -10.18 17.12
CA LEU A 11 -13.51 -9.37 17.68
C LEU A 11 -14.86 -9.89 17.15
N LEU A 12 -15.48 -10.80 17.91
CA LEU A 12 -16.89 -11.14 17.74
C LEU A 12 -17.75 -10.08 18.44
N VAL A 13 -18.24 -9.10 17.67
CA VAL A 13 -19.27 -8.16 18.16
C VAL A 13 -20.61 -8.88 18.17
N SER A 14 -21.09 -9.26 19.35
CA SER A 14 -22.44 -9.82 19.52
C SER A 14 -23.49 -8.73 19.27
N CYS A 15 -24.32 -8.92 18.25
CA CYS A 15 -25.49 -8.08 17.98
C CYS A 15 -26.64 -8.48 18.90
N THR A 16 -27.08 -7.59 19.79
CA THR A 16 -28.44 -7.63 20.35
C THR A 16 -29.30 -6.62 19.58
N GLY A 17 -30.11 -7.14 18.66
CA GLY A 17 -31.07 -6.36 17.90
C GLY A 17 -32.31 -6.02 18.74
N LYS A 18 -32.60 -4.73 18.89
CA LYS A 18 -33.98 -4.24 19.05
C LYS A 18 -34.24 -3.15 18.02
N THR A 19 -35.16 -3.45 17.13
CA THR A 19 -35.75 -2.55 16.15
C THR A 19 -36.58 -1.48 16.85
N ASP A 20 -36.39 -0.21 16.48
CA ASP A 20 -37.47 0.77 16.49
C ASP A 20 -37.29 1.78 15.35
N SER A 21 -38.33 1.87 14.53
CA SER A 21 -38.45 2.81 13.42
C SER A 21 -38.87 4.20 13.90
N LYS A 22 -38.23 5.26 13.40
CA LYS A 22 -38.90 6.54 13.07
C LYS A 22 -38.03 7.51 12.25
N LYS A 23 -38.72 8.24 11.38
CA LYS A 23 -38.27 9.18 10.35
C LYS A 23 -37.73 10.53 10.88
N ASN A 24 -36.88 11.14 10.04
CA ASN A 24 -36.64 12.58 9.80
C ASN A 24 -35.96 13.43 10.88
N ASN A 25 -34.76 13.96 10.59
CA ASN A 25 -34.55 15.39 10.29
C ASN A 25 -33.07 15.71 10.01
N LEU A 26 -32.83 16.63 9.06
CA LEU A 26 -31.55 17.32 8.90
C LEU A 26 -31.17 18.02 10.21
N GLY A 27 -29.97 17.73 10.72
CA GLY A 27 -29.38 18.43 11.85
C GLY A 27 -27.87 18.48 11.65
N ASN A 28 -27.36 19.68 11.42
CA ASN A 28 -25.94 19.98 11.49
C ASN A 28 -25.56 19.98 12.98
N SER A 29 -25.28 18.80 13.56
CA SER A 29 -24.77 18.70 14.93
C SER A 29 -23.27 18.52 14.90
N ASN A 30 -22.54 19.54 15.37
CA ASN A 30 -21.17 19.39 15.84
C ASN A 30 -21.20 18.68 17.21
N ASP A 31 -21.78 17.49 17.27
CA ASP A 31 -21.66 16.63 18.44
C ASP A 31 -20.34 15.84 18.30
N SER A 32 -19.29 16.38 18.92
CA SER A 32 -18.00 15.70 19.06
C SER A 32 -18.19 14.31 19.67
N LYS A 33 -17.56 13.29 19.07
CA LYS A 33 -17.76 11.88 19.40
C LYS A 33 -16.90 11.44 20.59
N ASP A 34 -17.18 10.27 21.15
CA ASP A 34 -16.27 9.59 22.06
C ASP A 34 -15.04 9.04 21.31
N ALA A 35 -13.86 9.14 21.93
CA ALA A 35 -12.63 8.56 21.41
C ALA A 35 -12.74 7.02 21.28
N PRO A 36 -12.27 6.43 20.17
CA PRO A 36 -12.61 5.05 19.82
C PRO A 36 -11.87 3.98 20.63
N TYR A 37 -10.77 4.33 21.28
CA TYR A 37 -9.86 3.37 21.93
C TYR A 37 -9.61 3.66 23.40
N ASN A 38 -10.33 4.60 24.01
CA ASN A 38 -10.14 4.96 25.41
C ASN A 38 -10.64 3.89 26.39
N LEU A 39 -11.52 3.00 25.94
CA LEU A 39 -11.95 1.83 26.69
C LEU A 39 -11.36 0.59 26.01
N THR A 40 -10.30 0.05 26.59
CA THR A 40 -9.60 -1.14 26.07
C THR A 40 -9.99 -2.37 26.88
N ASP A 41 -10.31 -3.46 26.18
CA ASP A 41 -10.53 -4.78 26.78
C ASP A 41 -9.18 -5.51 26.86
N LEU A 42 -8.76 -5.84 28.09
CA LEU A 42 -7.46 -6.46 28.36
C LEU A 42 -7.54 -7.99 28.37
N GLY A 43 -8.73 -8.55 28.11
CA GLY A 43 -9.01 -9.95 28.34
C GLY A 43 -9.42 -10.24 29.80
N ASP A 44 -9.90 -11.46 30.04
CA ASP A 44 -10.34 -11.94 31.36
C ASP A 44 -11.37 -11.03 32.08
N GLY A 45 -12.14 -10.26 31.32
CA GLY A 45 -13.12 -9.31 31.83
C GLY A 45 -12.51 -8.03 32.43
N LYS A 46 -11.20 -7.83 32.33
CA LYS A 46 -10.52 -6.59 32.71
C LYS A 46 -10.64 -5.57 31.60
N LYS A 47 -10.94 -4.33 31.99
CA LYS A 47 -10.98 -3.18 31.08
C LYS A 47 -10.15 -2.06 31.67
N PHE A 48 -9.42 -1.38 30.81
CA PHE A 48 -8.72 -0.16 31.19
C PHE A 48 -9.43 1.04 30.58
N ASN A 49 -9.63 2.08 31.40
CA ASN A 49 -10.26 3.31 30.98
C ASN A 49 -9.24 4.46 30.99
N TYR A 50 -8.77 4.82 29.81
CA TYR A 50 -7.82 5.91 29.63
C TYR A 50 -8.41 7.28 29.98
N ASP A 51 -9.74 7.45 29.98
CA ASP A 51 -10.37 8.70 30.45
C ASP A 51 -10.11 8.96 31.94
N THR A 52 -9.71 7.92 32.70
CA THR A 52 -9.42 8.01 34.12
C THR A 52 -7.92 7.97 34.45
N LEU A 53 -7.05 8.13 33.46
CA LEU A 53 -5.60 8.24 33.70
C LEU A 53 -5.29 9.30 34.77
N SER A 54 -4.37 8.96 35.67
CA SER A 54 -4.06 9.81 36.82
C SER A 54 -3.58 11.20 36.41
N VAL A 55 -4.24 12.24 36.94
CA VAL A 55 -3.86 13.64 36.71
C VAL A 55 -2.46 13.92 37.27
N ASP A 56 -2.11 13.33 38.41
CA ASP A 56 -0.78 13.47 39.02
C ASP A 56 0.30 12.83 38.14
N TYR A 57 -0.02 11.70 37.51
CA TYR A 57 0.86 11.02 36.58
C TYR A 57 1.14 11.87 35.33
N ILE A 58 0.10 12.41 34.70
CA ILE A 58 0.21 13.33 33.56
C ILE A 58 1.01 14.59 33.95
N ASN A 59 0.75 15.17 35.12
CA ASN A 59 1.43 16.37 35.59
C ASN A 59 2.90 16.12 35.92
N SER A 60 3.24 14.93 36.45
CA SER A 60 4.62 14.54 36.70
C SER A 60 5.42 14.49 35.40
N LEU A 61 4.89 13.86 34.36
CA LEU A 61 5.54 13.82 33.05
C LEU A 61 5.66 15.23 32.45
N LYS A 62 4.58 16.02 32.48
CA LYS A 62 4.62 17.41 32.01
C LYS A 62 5.73 18.22 32.70
N THR A 63 5.91 18.03 34.01
CA THR A 63 6.97 18.68 34.79
C THR A 63 8.35 18.22 34.32
N SER A 64 8.56 16.92 34.08
CA SER A 64 9.82 16.43 33.51
C SER A 64 10.11 17.02 32.13
N LEU A 65 9.11 17.09 31.25
CA LEU A 65 9.27 17.71 29.92
C LEU A 65 9.67 19.19 30.04
N ILE A 66 9.06 19.94 30.96
CA ILE A 66 9.44 21.34 31.25
C ILE A 66 10.90 21.42 31.73
N ASN A 67 11.29 20.56 32.68
CA ASN A 67 12.66 20.53 33.24
C ASN A 67 13.72 20.19 32.17
N ASN A 68 13.33 19.42 31.16
CA ASN A 68 14.16 19.09 30.00
C ASN A 68 14.06 20.10 28.84
N ASN A 69 13.47 21.28 29.07
CA ASN A 69 13.30 22.35 28.09
C ASN A 69 12.51 21.95 26.85
N PHE A 70 11.58 21.00 26.97
CA PHE A 70 10.67 20.66 25.88
C PHE A 70 9.77 21.84 25.53
N LYS A 71 9.69 22.18 24.23
CA LYS A 71 8.80 23.22 23.73
C LYS A 71 7.47 22.60 23.36
N PHE A 72 6.45 22.76 24.21
CA PHE A 72 5.11 22.32 23.88
C PHE A 72 4.60 23.04 22.63
N PRO A 73 4.04 22.32 21.63
CA PRO A 73 3.47 22.93 20.44
C PRO A 73 2.28 23.83 20.82
N ASP A 74 2.05 24.86 20.01
CA ASP A 74 0.77 25.57 20.04
C ASP A 74 -0.36 24.67 19.52
N GLU A 75 -1.60 25.13 19.68
CA GLU A 75 -2.78 24.34 19.30
C GLU A 75 -2.82 23.99 17.81
N GLN A 76 -2.42 24.94 16.94
CA GLN A 76 -2.42 24.73 15.50
C GLN A 76 -1.38 23.69 15.09
N THR A 77 -0.19 23.76 15.65
CA THR A 77 0.91 22.82 15.43
C THR A 77 0.55 21.44 15.96
N PHE A 78 0.01 21.36 17.17
CA PHE A 78 -0.45 20.10 17.76
C PHE A 78 -1.49 19.43 16.86
N LYS A 79 -2.55 20.14 16.48
CA LYS A 79 -3.60 19.64 15.58
C LYS A 79 -3.04 19.18 14.23
N LYS A 80 -2.18 19.99 13.61
CA LYS A 80 -1.59 19.68 12.30
C LYS A 80 -0.76 18.40 12.39
N ARG A 81 0.16 18.32 13.36
CA ARG A 81 1.09 17.20 13.48
C ARG A 81 0.41 15.91 13.89
N THR A 82 -0.60 15.96 14.76
CA THR A 82 -1.34 14.74 15.13
C THR A 82 -2.13 14.18 13.95
N LEU A 83 -2.73 15.04 13.13
CA LEU A 83 -3.40 14.62 11.90
C LEU A 83 -2.40 14.07 10.87
N GLU A 84 -1.25 14.72 10.73
CA GLU A 84 -0.23 14.32 9.76
C GLU A 84 0.43 12.98 10.11
N VAL A 85 0.86 12.83 11.37
CA VAL A 85 1.62 11.68 11.88
C VAL A 85 0.70 10.50 12.20
N PHE A 86 -0.39 10.73 12.93
CA PHE A 86 -1.26 9.64 13.41
C PHE A 86 -2.52 9.44 12.58
N LYS A 87 -2.74 10.28 11.55
CA LYS A 87 -3.96 10.25 10.69
C LYS A 87 -5.27 10.41 11.46
N ILE A 88 -5.21 11.02 12.65
CA ILE A 88 -6.36 11.25 13.52
C ILE A 88 -6.53 12.74 13.78
N ASN A 89 -7.74 13.25 13.52
CA ASN A 89 -8.14 14.58 13.96
C ASN A 89 -8.68 14.51 15.40
N LEU A 90 -7.84 14.85 16.37
CA LEU A 90 -8.17 14.79 17.80
C LEU A 90 -9.40 15.62 18.19
N TYR A 91 -9.71 16.66 17.42
CA TYR A 91 -10.82 17.59 17.70
C TYR A 91 -12.18 17.09 17.22
N ASP A 92 -12.21 15.94 16.53
CA ASP A 92 -13.47 15.23 16.27
C ASP A 92 -14.02 14.58 17.56
N TYR A 93 -13.20 14.50 18.61
CA TYR A 93 -13.51 13.85 19.87
C TYR A 93 -13.60 14.83 21.04
N LYS A 94 -14.58 14.60 21.92
CA LYS A 94 -14.77 15.43 23.13
C LYS A 94 -13.69 15.19 24.18
N ASN A 95 -13.12 13.97 24.21
CA ASN A 95 -12.16 13.54 25.22
C ASN A 95 -10.89 14.41 25.23
N ASN A 96 -10.34 14.66 26.41
CA ASN A 96 -9.08 15.36 26.59
C ASN A 96 -7.86 14.44 26.51
N ILE A 97 -8.09 13.15 26.76
CA ILE A 97 -7.13 12.07 26.62
C ILE A 97 -7.64 11.24 25.45
N ILE A 98 -6.80 10.92 24.48
CA ILE A 98 -7.23 10.17 23.29
C ILE A 98 -6.19 9.12 22.98
N VAL A 99 -6.57 7.85 23.12
CA VAL A 99 -5.75 6.71 22.71
C VAL A 99 -5.78 6.62 21.18
N LEU A 100 -4.60 6.59 20.56
CA LEU A 100 -4.47 6.69 19.11
C LEU A 100 -4.59 5.33 18.42
N ARG A 101 -4.27 4.23 19.11
CA ARG A 101 -4.49 2.86 18.64
C ARG A 101 -4.60 1.86 19.81
N PRO A 102 -5.23 0.69 19.61
CA PRO A 102 -5.14 -0.40 20.58
C PRO A 102 -3.76 -1.07 20.47
N ALA A 103 -2.93 -0.94 21.52
CA ALA A 103 -1.62 -1.57 21.61
C ALA A 103 -1.21 -1.71 23.07
N MET A 104 -0.28 -2.64 23.36
CA MET A 104 0.31 -2.80 24.71
C MET A 104 1.06 -1.53 25.14
N PHE A 105 1.85 -0.96 24.23
CA PHE A 105 2.46 0.36 24.39
C PHE A 105 1.76 1.31 23.43
N THR A 106 0.79 2.08 23.93
CA THR A 106 -0.05 2.92 23.08
C THR A 106 0.34 4.39 23.14
N GLU A 107 0.25 5.07 22.01
CA GLU A 107 0.34 6.52 21.96
C GLU A 107 -0.98 7.12 22.45
N VAL A 108 -0.91 7.95 23.48
CA VAL A 108 -2.04 8.65 24.08
C VAL A 108 -1.84 10.15 23.91
N ALA A 109 -2.71 10.81 23.14
CA ALA A 109 -2.68 12.25 23.01
C ALA A 109 -3.31 12.93 24.23
N ILE A 110 -2.52 13.75 24.92
CA ILE A 110 -2.97 14.59 26.03
C ILE A 110 -3.30 15.98 25.48
N LYS A 111 -4.56 16.18 25.08
CA LYS A 111 -5.03 17.35 24.32
C LYS A 111 -4.78 18.68 25.04
N GLU A 112 -5.09 18.76 26.33
CA GLU A 112 -4.94 20.01 27.10
C GLU A 112 -3.49 20.43 27.28
N SER A 113 -2.58 19.46 27.45
CA SER A 113 -1.16 19.73 27.64
C SER A 113 -0.34 19.64 26.35
N ARG A 114 -0.96 19.23 25.24
CA ARG A 114 -0.40 19.18 23.88
C ARG A 114 0.89 18.36 23.77
N PHE A 115 0.85 17.13 24.25
CA PHE A 115 1.91 16.15 24.04
C PHE A 115 1.32 14.75 23.84
N ILE A 116 2.15 13.82 23.37
CA ILE A 116 1.84 12.39 23.24
C ILE A 116 2.54 11.66 24.38
N LEU A 117 1.82 10.82 25.09
CA LEU A 117 2.32 9.90 26.11
C LEU A 117 2.46 8.51 25.48
N ILE A 118 3.59 7.83 25.68
CA ILE A 118 3.70 6.40 25.37
C ILE A 118 3.32 5.62 26.63
N GLU A 119 2.09 5.12 26.67
CA GLU A 119 1.52 4.50 27.86
C GLU A 119 1.58 2.97 27.79
N ASP A 120 1.95 2.37 28.92
CA ASP A 120 1.73 0.96 29.23
C ASP A 120 0.68 0.88 30.34
N GLU A 121 -0.42 0.18 30.10
CA GLU A 121 -1.51 0.04 31.07
C GLU A 121 -1.09 -0.60 32.40
N GLU A 122 -0.01 -1.38 32.41
CA GLU A 122 0.55 -1.95 33.63
C GLU A 122 1.29 -0.91 34.50
N THR A 123 1.53 0.29 33.96
CA THR A 123 2.32 1.35 34.60
C THR A 123 1.51 2.47 35.26
N ASP A 124 0.19 2.52 35.03
CA ASP A 124 -0.67 3.55 35.63
C ASP A 124 -0.62 3.50 37.16
N GLY A 125 -0.35 4.66 37.79
CA GLY A 125 -0.22 4.80 39.23
C GLY A 125 1.11 4.32 39.84
N ILE A 126 2.06 3.81 39.04
CA ILE A 126 3.38 3.41 39.52
C ILE A 126 4.36 4.60 39.48
N LYS A 127 4.96 4.93 40.62
CA LYS A 127 5.99 5.98 40.70
C LYS A 127 7.20 5.61 39.84
N ASN A 128 7.69 6.56 39.04
CA ASN A 128 8.85 6.43 38.14
C ASN A 128 8.68 5.42 36.99
N ALA A 129 7.45 5.06 36.62
CA ALA A 129 7.24 4.12 35.52
C ALA A 129 7.44 4.77 34.14
N VAL A 130 7.31 6.10 34.04
CA VAL A 130 7.49 6.83 32.79
C VAL A 130 8.96 6.94 32.41
N ASN A 131 9.25 6.64 31.15
CA ASN A 131 10.56 6.89 30.60
C ASN A 131 10.67 8.32 30.07
N GLU A 132 11.09 9.24 30.93
CA GLU A 132 11.18 10.68 30.63
C GLU A 132 11.99 10.99 29.35
N ASN A 133 13.07 10.25 29.09
CA ASN A 133 13.87 10.43 27.89
C ASN A 133 13.09 10.00 26.64
N LEU A 134 12.43 8.84 26.69
CA LEU A 134 11.58 8.40 25.58
C LEU A 134 10.53 9.46 25.26
N GLU A 135 9.82 9.95 26.27
CA GLU A 135 8.78 10.97 26.09
C GLU A 135 9.34 12.25 25.47
N LEU A 136 10.47 12.76 26.00
CA LEU A 136 11.12 13.95 25.47
C LEU A 136 11.47 13.80 23.99
N TYR A 137 12.20 12.74 23.64
CA TYR A 137 12.68 12.55 22.27
C TYR A 137 11.53 12.19 21.31
N TYR A 138 10.58 11.36 21.74
CA TYR A 138 9.43 11.01 20.91
C TYR A 138 8.60 12.25 20.56
N ASN A 139 8.25 13.07 21.55
CA ASN A 139 7.52 14.31 21.31
C ASN A 139 8.31 15.33 20.47
N SER A 140 9.63 15.44 20.72
CA SER A 140 10.49 16.34 19.93
C SER A 140 10.53 15.94 18.45
N TYR A 141 10.55 14.64 18.17
CA TYR A 141 10.49 14.14 16.80
C TYR A 141 9.10 14.30 16.18
N VAL A 142 8.04 13.86 16.87
CA VAL A 142 6.65 13.91 16.36
C VAL A 142 6.23 15.34 16.00
N PHE A 143 6.55 16.33 16.85
CA PHE A 143 6.09 17.70 16.63
C PHE A 143 7.03 18.58 15.81
N TYR A 144 8.34 18.29 15.81
CA TYR A 144 9.34 19.18 15.21
C TYR A 144 10.35 18.50 14.29
N GLU A 145 10.23 17.19 14.07
CA GLU A 145 11.16 16.40 13.25
C GLU A 145 12.61 16.57 13.70
N ASP A 146 12.80 16.71 15.02
CA ASP A 146 14.11 16.97 15.60
C ASP A 146 15.09 15.82 15.27
N LYS A 147 16.21 16.16 14.62
CA LYS A 147 17.18 15.17 14.13
C LYS A 147 17.97 14.50 15.27
N ILE A 148 18.17 15.19 16.38
CA ILE A 148 18.86 14.60 17.54
C ILE A 148 17.95 13.54 18.15
N ALA A 149 16.66 13.88 18.30
CA ALA A 149 15.64 12.96 18.76
C ALA A 149 15.48 11.76 17.84
N PHE A 150 15.39 11.96 16.53
CA PHE A 150 15.35 10.87 15.56
C PHE A 150 16.53 9.91 15.74
N ASN A 151 17.76 10.42 15.81
CA ASN A 151 18.96 9.59 15.98
C ASN A 151 19.00 8.87 17.34
N TRP A 152 18.52 9.52 18.40
CA TRP A 152 18.45 8.94 19.73
C TRP A 152 17.45 7.77 19.77
N LEU A 153 16.23 7.99 19.25
CA LEU A 153 15.17 6.98 19.14
C LEU A 153 15.61 5.82 18.25
N LYS A 154 16.21 6.12 17.09
CA LYS A 154 16.77 5.11 16.17
C LYS A 154 17.79 4.18 16.83
N SER A 155 18.45 4.62 17.89
CA SER A 155 19.46 3.82 18.60
C SER A 155 18.90 3.02 19.77
N ARG A 156 17.74 3.41 20.33
CA ARG A 156 17.22 2.90 21.62
C ARG A 156 15.77 2.42 21.57
N TYR A 157 14.94 3.10 20.80
CA TYR A 157 13.48 2.95 20.71
C TYR A 157 13.06 2.89 19.24
N LYS A 158 13.63 1.92 18.52
CA LYS A 158 13.43 1.75 17.07
C LYS A 158 11.97 1.49 16.73
N GLN A 159 11.29 0.71 17.57
CA GLN A 159 9.91 0.31 17.33
C GLN A 159 8.98 1.52 17.30
N GLN A 160 9.18 2.49 18.19
CA GLN A 160 8.39 3.72 18.23
C GLN A 160 8.52 4.54 16.95
N LEU A 161 9.67 4.50 16.27
CA LEU A 161 9.84 5.11 14.95
C LEU A 161 9.19 4.25 13.84
N ILE A 162 9.39 2.93 13.88
CA ILE A 162 8.83 1.99 12.89
C ILE A 162 7.30 2.06 12.90
N ASP A 163 6.68 2.14 14.08
CA ASP A 163 5.23 2.19 14.27
C ASP A 163 4.60 3.45 13.64
N LEU A 164 5.31 4.57 13.59
CA LEU A 164 4.82 5.76 12.86
C LEU A 164 4.56 5.45 11.39
N VAL A 165 5.42 4.65 10.75
CA VAL A 165 5.25 4.24 9.35
C VAL A 165 4.27 3.06 9.24
N VAL A 166 4.51 1.99 10.00
CA VAL A 166 3.77 0.73 9.86
C VAL A 166 2.35 0.83 10.41
N GLN A 167 2.15 1.45 11.57
CA GLN A 167 0.83 1.50 12.22
C GLN A 167 0.01 2.70 11.77
N TYR A 168 0.67 3.85 11.53
CA TYR A 168 -0.05 5.09 11.18
C TYR A 168 0.08 5.50 9.71
N GLY A 169 0.97 4.89 8.92
CA GLY A 169 1.18 5.28 7.52
C GLY A 169 1.80 6.67 7.39
N TYR A 170 2.60 7.10 8.37
CA TYR A 170 3.35 8.36 8.27
C TYR A 170 4.53 8.21 7.31
N ASP A 171 4.48 8.93 6.20
CA ASP A 171 5.39 8.77 5.07
C ASP A 171 6.01 10.09 4.59
N SER A 172 5.80 11.19 5.31
CA SER A 172 6.31 12.51 4.92
C SER A 172 7.83 12.65 5.13
N ASP A 173 8.37 12.01 6.18
CA ASP A 173 9.82 11.89 6.39
C ASP A 173 10.38 10.66 5.66
N LYS A 174 11.04 10.88 4.53
CA LYS A 174 11.62 9.78 3.73
C LYS A 174 12.87 9.14 4.36
N GLU A 175 13.54 9.80 5.30
CA GLU A 175 14.62 9.15 6.07
C GLU A 175 14.03 8.14 7.06
N LEU A 176 12.92 8.48 7.70
CA LEU A 176 12.15 7.56 8.54
C LEU A 176 11.62 6.37 7.73
N VAL A 177 10.97 6.60 6.59
CA VAL A 177 10.42 5.50 5.76
C VAL A 177 11.52 4.53 5.34
N LYS A 178 12.68 5.04 4.87
CA LYS A 178 13.84 4.20 4.55
C LYS A 178 14.34 3.42 5.76
N PHE A 179 14.36 4.05 6.94
CA PHE A 179 14.73 3.37 8.18
C PHE A 179 13.74 2.26 8.53
N ALA A 180 12.44 2.52 8.45
CA ALA A 180 11.40 1.54 8.73
C ALA A 180 11.50 0.34 7.77
N PHE A 181 11.53 0.58 6.45
CA PHE A 181 11.63 -0.49 5.45
C PHE A 181 12.89 -1.34 5.60
N LYS A 182 14.02 -0.74 5.99
CA LYS A 182 15.26 -1.50 6.24
C LYS A 182 15.13 -2.49 7.40
N ASN A 183 14.24 -2.21 8.36
CA ASN A 183 14.01 -3.06 9.54
C ASN A 183 12.67 -3.80 9.47
N PHE A 184 12.01 -3.78 8.31
CA PHE A 184 10.70 -4.38 8.09
C PHE A 184 10.86 -5.73 7.39
N ASP A 185 10.11 -6.73 7.85
CA ASP A 185 10.02 -8.04 7.20
C ASP A 185 8.88 -8.03 6.19
N PHE A 186 9.22 -7.90 4.91
CA PHE A 186 8.25 -7.87 3.82
C PHE A 186 7.62 -9.24 3.52
N ASP A 187 8.10 -10.32 4.15
CA ASP A 187 7.54 -11.66 3.99
C ASP A 187 6.42 -11.94 5.00
N ASP A 188 6.36 -11.21 6.12
CA ASP A 188 5.28 -11.30 7.10
C ASP A 188 4.01 -10.62 6.58
N SER A 189 3.09 -11.40 6.02
CA SER A 189 1.86 -10.89 5.44
C SER A 189 0.92 -10.21 6.42
N VAL A 190 1.03 -10.48 7.74
CA VAL A 190 0.25 -9.76 8.76
C VAL A 190 0.79 -8.35 8.91
N SER A 191 2.08 -8.20 9.18
CA SER A 191 2.73 -6.90 9.29
C SER A 191 2.65 -6.11 7.98
N PHE A 192 2.77 -6.78 6.84
CA PHE A 192 2.70 -6.14 5.53
C PHE A 192 1.31 -5.59 5.23
N HIS A 193 0.26 -6.32 5.64
CA HIS A 193 -1.11 -5.82 5.59
C HIS A 193 -1.24 -4.51 6.39
N ASP A 194 -0.74 -4.48 7.63
CA ASP A 194 -0.84 -3.30 8.49
C ASP A 194 -0.02 -2.13 7.94
N LEU A 195 1.11 -2.40 7.29
CA LEU A 195 1.91 -1.39 6.61
C LEU A 195 1.12 -0.68 5.48
N ILE A 196 0.38 -1.44 4.65
CA ILE A 196 -0.28 -0.89 3.45
C ILE A 196 -1.78 -0.58 3.64
N PHE A 197 -2.39 -0.93 4.77
CA PHE A 197 -3.78 -0.62 5.09
C PHE A 197 -3.93 0.09 6.44
N THR A 198 -4.81 1.09 6.50
CA THR A 198 -5.31 1.64 7.76
C THR A 198 -6.73 1.15 8.00
N TYR A 199 -7.05 0.74 9.23
CA TYR A 199 -8.44 0.55 9.63
C TYR A 199 -9.08 1.91 9.94
N ASP A 200 -10.05 2.33 9.12
CA ASP A 200 -10.81 3.55 9.36
C ASP A 200 -11.97 3.28 10.32
N VAL A 201 -11.88 3.86 11.51
CA VAL A 201 -12.89 3.74 12.57
C VAL A 201 -14.27 4.21 12.11
N LYS A 202 -14.33 5.24 11.26
CA LYS A 202 -15.59 5.85 10.84
C LYS A 202 -16.38 4.93 9.90
N SER A 203 -15.74 4.41 8.86
CA SER A 203 -16.35 3.47 7.92
C SER A 203 -16.36 2.03 8.42
N LYS A 204 -15.53 1.71 9.43
CA LYS A 204 -15.25 0.35 9.90
C LYS A 204 -14.72 -0.53 8.77
N LYS A 205 -13.85 0.05 7.93
CA LYS A 205 -13.23 -0.60 6.77
C LYS A 205 -11.73 -0.34 6.72
N TYR A 206 -11.00 -1.26 6.12
CA TYR A 206 -9.62 -1.03 5.72
C TYR A 206 -9.54 -0.14 4.48
N ILE A 207 -8.63 0.82 4.53
CA ILE A 207 -8.33 1.79 3.46
C ILE A 207 -6.87 1.63 3.05
N LEU A 208 -6.62 1.51 1.75
CA LEU A 208 -5.29 1.33 1.19
C LEU A 208 -4.45 2.60 1.32
N ARG A 209 -3.19 2.45 1.73
CA ARG A 209 -2.17 3.50 1.79
C ARG A 209 -1.37 3.50 0.48
N GLU A 210 -1.96 4.06 -0.57
CA GLU A 210 -1.33 4.10 -1.90
C GLU A 210 0.07 4.74 -1.88
N SER A 211 0.29 5.73 -1.02
CA SER A 211 1.58 6.42 -0.90
C SER A 211 2.69 5.54 -0.33
N ILE A 212 2.38 4.62 0.58
CA ILE A 212 3.34 3.62 1.10
C ILE A 212 3.77 2.67 -0.02
N LEU A 213 2.85 2.26 -0.89
CA LEU A 213 3.18 1.44 -2.06
C LEU A 213 4.01 2.22 -3.10
N ASN A 214 3.81 3.54 -3.24
CA ASN A 214 4.69 4.39 -4.03
C ASN A 214 6.10 4.48 -3.41
N ASP A 215 6.20 4.52 -2.08
CA ASP A 215 7.48 4.53 -1.38
C ASP A 215 8.22 3.21 -1.53
N ILE A 216 7.53 2.06 -1.42
CA ILE A 216 8.13 0.74 -1.67
C ILE A 216 8.70 0.67 -3.09
N GLU A 217 7.93 1.09 -4.09
CA GLU A 217 8.39 1.17 -5.48
C GLU A 217 9.66 2.05 -5.64
N SER A 218 9.68 3.23 -5.02
CA SER A 218 10.81 4.16 -5.17
C SER A 218 12.05 3.76 -4.34
N ILE A 219 11.87 3.17 -3.16
CA ILE A 219 12.96 2.89 -2.21
C ILE A 219 13.48 1.46 -2.38
N VAL A 220 12.58 0.48 -2.43
CA VAL A 220 12.95 -0.96 -2.48
C VAL A 220 13.31 -1.34 -3.92
N TYR A 221 12.42 -1.02 -4.87
CA TYR A 221 12.61 -1.37 -6.29
C TYR A 221 13.38 -0.32 -7.09
N LYS A 222 13.63 0.87 -6.52
CA LYS A 222 14.36 1.98 -7.16
C LYS A 222 13.68 2.42 -8.47
N GLY A 223 12.35 2.61 -8.43
CA GLY A 223 11.53 3.10 -9.52
C GLY A 223 10.80 2.01 -10.32
N THR A 224 10.25 2.39 -11.47
CA THR A 224 9.47 1.50 -12.34
C THR A 224 10.28 0.89 -13.49
N VAL A 225 9.71 -0.12 -14.13
CA VAL A 225 10.20 -0.67 -15.40
C VAL A 225 9.44 -0.06 -16.59
N GLU A 226 10.06 -0.02 -17.77
CA GLU A 226 9.40 0.44 -18.99
C GLU A 226 8.49 -0.65 -19.57
N GLY A 227 9.04 -1.85 -19.81
CA GLY A 227 8.33 -3.01 -20.34
C GLY A 227 7.92 -4.05 -19.28
N TYR A 228 7.57 -5.25 -19.71
CA TYR A 228 7.09 -6.36 -18.85
C TYR A 228 8.04 -7.57 -18.79
N THR A 229 9.17 -7.52 -19.48
CA THR A 229 10.11 -8.65 -19.62
C THR A 229 11.19 -8.69 -18.54
N GLU A 230 11.42 -7.58 -17.85
CA GLU A 230 12.48 -7.42 -16.86
C GLU A 230 11.84 -6.99 -15.54
N ALA A 231 11.81 -7.91 -14.57
CA ALA A 231 11.38 -7.60 -13.22
C ALA A 231 12.51 -6.93 -12.44
N LYS A 232 12.18 -5.90 -11.65
CA LYS A 232 13.12 -5.30 -10.72
C LYS A 232 13.31 -6.21 -9.51
N GLU A 233 14.57 -6.35 -9.10
CA GLU A 233 14.90 -7.05 -7.85
C GLU A 233 14.40 -6.25 -6.64
N GLY A 234 13.75 -6.95 -5.71
CA GLY A 234 13.25 -6.38 -4.46
C GLY A 234 12.27 -7.32 -3.77
N ASN A 235 12.14 -7.20 -2.45
CA ASN A 235 11.24 -8.02 -1.64
C ASN A 235 9.94 -7.31 -1.25
N GLY A 236 9.75 -6.06 -1.70
CA GLY A 236 8.70 -5.17 -1.22
C GLY A 236 7.27 -5.65 -1.42
N TYR A 237 7.04 -6.60 -2.33
CA TYR A 237 5.73 -7.15 -2.69
C TYR A 237 5.62 -8.67 -2.47
N ASN A 238 6.52 -9.27 -1.70
CA ASN A 238 6.54 -10.72 -1.48
C ASN A 238 5.22 -11.26 -0.90
N SER A 239 4.55 -10.51 -0.02
CA SER A 239 3.24 -10.90 0.54
C SER A 239 2.03 -10.57 -0.34
N PHE A 240 2.17 -10.06 -1.56
CA PHE A 240 1.01 -9.63 -2.38
C PHE A 240 -0.01 -10.75 -2.60
N SER A 241 0.44 -11.99 -2.84
CA SER A 241 -0.46 -13.13 -3.01
C SER A 241 -1.35 -13.33 -1.77
N ASP A 242 -0.75 -13.39 -0.57
CA ASP A 242 -1.48 -13.53 0.69
C ASP A 242 -2.43 -12.36 0.95
N ILE A 243 -1.99 -11.12 0.65
CA ILE A 243 -2.83 -9.93 0.80
C ILE A 243 -4.04 -9.99 -0.14
N ILE A 244 -3.84 -10.34 -1.41
CA ILE A 244 -4.92 -10.43 -2.39
C ILE A 244 -5.93 -11.50 -1.95
N GLU A 245 -5.46 -12.67 -1.49
CA GLU A 245 -6.33 -13.72 -0.95
C GLU A 245 -7.09 -13.26 0.29
N LYS A 246 -6.42 -12.55 1.21
CA LYS A 246 -7.04 -11.97 2.42
C LYS A 246 -8.14 -10.96 2.06
N ILE A 247 -7.90 -10.10 1.06
CA ILE A 247 -8.90 -9.13 0.56
C ILE A 247 -10.09 -9.87 -0.03
N ARG A 248 -9.88 -10.87 -0.88
CA ARG A 248 -10.98 -11.65 -1.48
C ARG A 248 -11.82 -12.36 -0.44
N SER A 249 -11.18 -13.05 0.49
CA SER A 249 -11.82 -13.83 1.55
C SER A 249 -12.61 -12.96 2.52
N ASN A 250 -12.21 -11.69 2.68
CA ASN A 250 -12.81 -10.75 3.62
C ASN A 250 -13.21 -9.44 2.94
N SER A 251 -13.74 -9.49 1.71
CA SER A 251 -13.94 -8.30 0.86
C SER A 251 -14.79 -7.22 1.53
N LYS A 252 -15.78 -7.63 2.33
CA LYS A 252 -16.63 -6.72 3.12
C LYS A 252 -15.85 -5.90 4.14
N ASN A 253 -14.65 -6.28 4.55
CA ASN A 253 -13.86 -5.52 5.53
C ASN A 253 -13.07 -4.37 4.89
N TYR A 254 -13.00 -4.30 3.56
CA TYR A 254 -12.29 -3.26 2.83
C TYR A 254 -13.26 -2.26 2.24
N LEU A 255 -12.82 -1.00 2.13
CA LEU A 255 -13.67 0.06 1.60
C LEU A 255 -13.99 -0.15 0.12
N ASP A 256 -13.00 -0.63 -0.65
CA ASP A 256 -13.13 -0.91 -2.08
C ASP A 256 -12.21 -2.09 -2.47
N ALA A 257 -12.62 -3.30 -2.09
CA ALA A 257 -11.81 -4.52 -2.20
C ALA A 257 -11.29 -4.76 -3.63
N GLU A 258 -12.15 -4.66 -4.63
CA GLU A 258 -11.78 -4.94 -6.03
C GLU A 258 -10.85 -3.88 -6.61
N LYS A 259 -11.09 -2.59 -6.29
CA LYS A 259 -10.16 -1.52 -6.67
C LYS A 259 -8.80 -1.72 -6.02
N TYR A 260 -8.73 -2.12 -4.76
CA TYR A 260 -7.46 -2.37 -4.08
C TYR A 260 -6.70 -3.54 -4.70
N ILE A 261 -7.38 -4.65 -5.01
CA ILE A 261 -6.75 -5.77 -5.74
C ILE A 261 -6.21 -5.30 -7.09
N ALA A 262 -6.99 -4.53 -7.87
CA ALA A 262 -6.53 -3.98 -9.13
C ALA A 262 -5.32 -3.04 -8.97
N PHE A 263 -5.28 -2.24 -7.90
CA PHE A 263 -4.14 -1.38 -7.59
C PHE A 263 -2.88 -2.19 -7.21
N LEU A 264 -3.02 -3.30 -6.49
CA LEU A 264 -1.89 -4.19 -6.21
C LEU A 264 -1.33 -4.80 -7.50
N TYR A 265 -2.20 -5.21 -8.44
CA TYR A 265 -1.73 -5.65 -9.76
C TYR A 265 -1.05 -4.55 -10.57
N GLU A 266 -1.55 -3.31 -10.55
CA GLU A 266 -0.85 -2.16 -11.12
C GLU A 266 0.56 -2.02 -10.52
N LYS A 267 0.69 -2.23 -9.20
CA LYS A 267 1.97 -2.12 -8.50
C LYS A 267 2.97 -3.21 -8.87
N ASP A 268 2.52 -4.45 -8.96
CA ASP A 268 3.32 -5.56 -9.48
C ASP A 268 3.84 -5.26 -10.90
N LEU A 269 2.93 -4.86 -11.78
CA LEU A 269 3.25 -4.58 -13.17
C LEU A 269 4.28 -3.46 -13.29
N ARG A 270 4.20 -2.42 -12.45
CA ARG A 270 5.15 -1.29 -12.43
C ARG A 270 6.57 -1.69 -12.07
N VAL A 271 6.76 -2.83 -11.40
CA VAL A 271 8.08 -3.40 -11.09
C VAL A 271 8.39 -4.65 -11.93
N GLY A 272 7.56 -4.96 -12.92
CA GLY A 272 7.76 -6.06 -13.88
C GLY A 272 7.33 -7.42 -13.35
N VAL A 273 6.61 -7.48 -12.23
CA VAL A 273 5.97 -8.71 -11.75
C VAL A 273 4.65 -8.88 -12.48
N VAL A 274 4.46 -10.02 -13.16
CA VAL A 274 3.25 -10.30 -13.96
C VAL A 274 2.46 -11.50 -13.42
N GLY A 275 3.11 -12.42 -12.71
CA GLY A 275 2.53 -13.71 -12.35
C GLY A 275 1.23 -13.63 -11.54
N HIS A 276 1.10 -12.67 -10.62
CA HIS A 276 -0.11 -12.56 -9.79
C HIS A 276 -1.36 -12.17 -10.59
N ILE A 277 -1.22 -11.24 -11.55
CA ILE A 277 -2.33 -10.85 -12.42
C ILE A 277 -2.62 -11.94 -13.46
N GLU A 278 -1.60 -12.61 -13.98
CA GLU A 278 -1.76 -13.73 -14.93
C GLU A 278 -2.51 -14.92 -14.32
N SER A 279 -2.16 -15.32 -13.09
CA SER A 279 -2.87 -16.36 -12.35
C SER A 279 -4.33 -15.98 -12.18
N ASN A 280 -4.63 -14.76 -11.74
CA ASN A 280 -6.02 -14.34 -11.55
C ASN A 280 -6.81 -14.26 -12.85
N LEU A 281 -6.24 -13.72 -13.92
CA LEU A 281 -6.93 -13.65 -15.22
C LEU A 281 -7.17 -15.05 -15.82
N SER A 282 -6.28 -16.01 -15.57
CA SER A 282 -6.44 -17.39 -16.07
C SER A 282 -7.46 -18.19 -15.26
N GLU A 283 -7.50 -17.99 -13.95
CA GLU A 283 -8.44 -18.67 -13.04
C GLU A 283 -9.83 -18.02 -13.00
N ASN A 284 -9.92 -16.71 -13.25
CA ASN A 284 -11.17 -15.93 -13.24
C ASN A 284 -11.46 -15.34 -14.62
N THR A 285 -12.15 -16.13 -15.45
CA THR A 285 -12.52 -15.78 -16.83
C THR A 285 -13.36 -14.50 -16.96
N LYS A 286 -14.02 -14.05 -15.88
CA LYS A 286 -14.83 -12.82 -15.87
C LYS A 286 -14.05 -11.58 -15.44
N TYR A 287 -12.84 -11.74 -14.88
CA TYR A 287 -12.09 -10.62 -14.31
C TYR A 287 -11.67 -9.60 -15.36
N LYS A 288 -11.28 -10.04 -16.56
CA LYS A 288 -10.97 -9.13 -17.68
C LYS A 288 -12.17 -8.24 -18.03
N THR A 289 -13.36 -8.83 -18.16
CA THR A 289 -14.61 -8.08 -18.43
C THR A 289 -14.92 -7.11 -17.30
N PHE A 290 -14.80 -7.56 -16.04
CA PHE A 290 -14.99 -6.72 -14.87
C PHE A 290 -14.07 -5.50 -14.87
N LEU A 291 -12.78 -5.68 -15.17
CA LEU A 291 -11.83 -4.57 -15.27
C LEU A 291 -12.24 -3.57 -16.37
N LYS A 292 -12.66 -4.06 -17.54
CA LYS A 292 -13.15 -3.19 -18.64
C LYS A 292 -14.37 -2.38 -18.23
N GLU A 293 -15.36 -3.01 -17.60
CA GLU A 293 -16.59 -2.36 -17.13
C GLU A 293 -16.31 -1.27 -16.09
N ASN A 294 -15.25 -1.43 -15.30
CA ASN A 294 -14.81 -0.44 -14.31
C ASN A 294 -13.75 0.54 -14.84
N ASN A 295 -13.55 0.60 -16.17
CA ASN A 295 -12.52 1.42 -16.82
C ASN A 295 -11.12 1.24 -16.18
N TYR A 296 -10.81 0.01 -15.78
CA TYR A 296 -9.57 -0.37 -15.09
C TYR A 296 -9.28 0.49 -13.85
N PHE A 297 -10.29 1.11 -13.24
CA PHE A 297 -10.13 2.10 -12.16
C PHE A 297 -9.16 3.24 -12.51
N ASN A 298 -9.00 3.54 -13.82
CA ASN A 298 -8.02 4.47 -14.39
C ASN A 298 -6.55 4.06 -14.18
N LEU A 299 -6.27 2.77 -13.97
CA LEU A 299 -4.93 2.20 -13.82
C LEU A 299 -4.37 1.87 -15.20
N LYS A 300 -3.61 2.82 -15.76
CA LYS A 300 -3.19 2.77 -17.17
C LYS A 300 -2.29 1.59 -17.50
N ARG A 301 -1.39 1.19 -16.60
CA ARG A 301 -0.44 0.09 -16.87
C ARG A 301 -1.12 -1.26 -16.77
N LEU A 302 -2.07 -1.42 -15.85
CA LEU A 302 -2.96 -2.55 -15.78
C LEU A 302 -3.82 -2.66 -17.04
N GLN A 303 -4.41 -1.56 -17.50
CA GLN A 303 -5.16 -1.52 -18.75
C GLN A 303 -4.31 -1.96 -19.94
N ASP A 304 -3.13 -1.35 -20.12
CA ASP A 304 -2.21 -1.67 -21.22
C ASP A 304 -1.81 -3.15 -21.18
N TYR A 305 -1.44 -3.66 -20.00
CA TYR A 305 -1.07 -5.05 -19.83
C TYR A 305 -2.23 -5.99 -20.19
N VAL A 306 -3.42 -5.79 -19.64
CA VAL A 306 -4.56 -6.71 -19.85
C VAL A 306 -5.07 -6.71 -21.30
N GLU A 307 -4.99 -5.57 -21.98
CA GLU A 307 -5.51 -5.43 -23.35
C GLU A 307 -4.48 -5.76 -24.43
N ASN A 308 -3.21 -5.46 -24.21
CA ASN A 308 -2.19 -5.52 -25.25
C ASN A 308 -1.10 -6.57 -25.00
N VAL A 309 -0.97 -7.10 -23.78
CA VAL A 309 0.12 -8.02 -23.38
C VAL A 309 -0.43 -9.37 -22.94
N TYR A 310 -1.38 -9.37 -22.01
CA TYR A 310 -2.03 -10.57 -21.50
C TYR A 310 -2.87 -11.22 -22.60
N GLY A 311 -2.56 -12.48 -22.91
CA GLY A 311 -3.21 -13.21 -24.01
C GLY A 311 -2.55 -13.04 -25.37
N GLY A 312 -1.30 -12.56 -25.42
CA GLY A 312 -0.45 -12.54 -26.62
C GLY A 312 -0.09 -13.92 -27.21
N ASP A 313 -0.86 -14.98 -26.91
CA ASP A 313 -0.77 -16.27 -27.61
C ASP A 313 -2.02 -17.18 -27.55
N SER A 314 -3.19 -16.73 -27.06
CA SER A 314 -4.45 -17.48 -27.17
C SER A 314 -5.60 -16.76 -26.47
N ASP A 315 -6.38 -16.01 -27.25
CA ASP A 315 -7.85 -15.89 -27.18
C ASP A 315 -8.26 -14.70 -28.05
N SER A 316 -8.01 -14.84 -29.35
CA SER A 316 -8.86 -14.19 -30.34
C SER A 316 -10.07 -15.10 -30.56
N ASP A 317 -11.24 -14.65 -30.14
CA ASP A 317 -12.47 -15.06 -30.81
C ASP A 317 -12.24 -14.92 -32.33
N GLY A 318 -12.46 -16.04 -33.04
CA GLY A 318 -11.83 -16.33 -34.32
C GLY A 318 -12.01 -15.27 -35.40
N VAL A 319 -10.93 -14.54 -35.68
CA VAL A 319 -10.42 -14.25 -37.03
C VAL A 319 -8.90 -14.14 -36.91
N SER A 320 -8.17 -15.19 -37.33
CA SER A 320 -6.72 -15.09 -37.51
C SER A 320 -6.45 -13.98 -38.54
N LYS A 321 -5.84 -12.87 -38.11
CA LYS A 321 -5.35 -11.84 -39.05
C LYS A 321 -4.23 -12.46 -39.87
N ILE A 322 -4.51 -12.72 -41.14
CA ILE A 322 -3.53 -13.26 -42.08
C ILE A 322 -2.63 -12.11 -42.51
N PHE A 323 -1.33 -12.18 -42.17
CA PHE A 323 -0.36 -11.21 -42.65
C PHE A 323 0.35 -11.73 -43.88
N LYS A 324 0.43 -10.89 -44.93
CA LYS A 324 1.11 -11.22 -46.20
C LYS A 324 2.14 -10.18 -46.55
N ILE A 325 3.23 -10.62 -47.19
CA ILE A 325 4.21 -9.71 -47.79
C ILE A 325 3.58 -8.98 -48.97
N SER A 326 3.77 -7.66 -49.01
CA SER A 326 3.35 -6.79 -50.09
C SER A 326 4.40 -5.70 -50.31
N ASP A 327 5.23 -5.89 -51.33
CA ASP A 327 6.30 -4.99 -51.71
C ASP A 327 6.15 -4.64 -53.21
N PRO A 328 6.24 -3.36 -53.63
CA PRO A 328 6.27 -3.00 -55.04
C PRO A 328 7.32 -3.77 -55.87
N ASP A 329 8.41 -4.20 -55.24
CA ASP A 329 9.49 -4.97 -55.87
C ASP A 329 9.14 -6.46 -56.11
N GLY A 330 7.95 -6.91 -55.70
CA GLY A 330 7.48 -8.29 -55.83
C GLY A 330 7.98 -9.24 -54.72
N PHE A 331 8.88 -8.77 -53.86
CA PHE A 331 9.42 -9.50 -52.72
C PHE A 331 10.00 -8.53 -51.69
N THR A 332 10.25 -9.02 -50.48
CA THR A 332 11.03 -8.31 -49.46
C THR A 332 12.15 -9.19 -48.89
N ASN A 333 13.08 -8.57 -48.16
CA ASN A 333 14.19 -9.26 -47.53
C ASN A 333 13.96 -9.39 -46.03
N LEU A 334 14.03 -10.62 -45.51
CA LEU A 334 14.12 -10.92 -44.10
C LEU A 334 15.53 -10.58 -43.61
N ARG A 335 15.65 -9.68 -42.63
CA ARG A 335 16.96 -9.22 -42.14
C ARG A 335 17.24 -9.67 -40.72
N LYS A 336 18.52 -9.84 -40.39
CA LYS A 336 18.94 -10.24 -39.04
C LYS A 336 18.66 -9.18 -37.97
N GLU A 337 18.77 -7.90 -38.30
CA GLU A 337 18.60 -6.76 -37.38
C GLU A 337 17.64 -5.70 -37.95
N LYS A 338 17.17 -4.79 -37.10
CA LYS A 338 16.18 -3.73 -37.38
C LYS A 338 16.75 -2.57 -38.25
N ASN A 339 17.44 -2.88 -39.36
CA ASN A 339 17.99 -1.88 -40.28
C ASN A 339 18.16 -2.41 -41.73
N SER A 340 18.20 -1.51 -42.72
CA SER A 340 18.24 -1.84 -44.16
C SER A 340 19.61 -2.34 -44.66
N SER A 341 20.69 -2.12 -43.89
CA SER A 341 22.04 -2.61 -44.19
C SER A 341 22.34 -3.99 -43.60
N SER A 342 21.47 -4.51 -42.74
CA SER A 342 21.67 -5.78 -42.04
C SER A 342 21.73 -6.96 -43.02
N LYS A 343 22.49 -7.99 -42.62
CA LYS A 343 22.55 -9.30 -43.30
C LYS A 343 21.14 -9.79 -43.65
N ILE A 344 20.96 -10.17 -44.92
CA ILE A 344 19.76 -10.79 -45.44
C ILE A 344 19.80 -12.27 -45.07
N LEU A 345 18.75 -12.73 -44.39
CA LEU A 345 18.56 -14.13 -43.99
C LEU A 345 17.80 -14.91 -45.06
N GLN A 346 16.80 -14.28 -45.68
CA GLN A 346 15.92 -14.90 -46.67
C GLN A 346 15.24 -13.85 -47.55
N LYS A 347 14.93 -14.21 -48.80
CA LYS A 347 14.03 -13.47 -49.67
C LYS A 347 12.61 -14.01 -49.53
N ILE A 348 11.62 -13.15 -49.34
CA ILE A 348 10.21 -13.53 -49.15
C ILE A 348 9.36 -12.87 -50.25
N ASN A 349 8.71 -13.66 -51.09
CA ASN A 349 7.91 -13.14 -52.21
C ASN A 349 6.59 -12.53 -51.71
N ASN A 350 5.99 -11.64 -52.51
CA ASN A 350 4.66 -11.12 -52.24
C ASN A 350 3.62 -12.23 -52.08
N ASN A 351 2.57 -11.93 -51.32
CA ASN A 351 1.48 -12.84 -50.95
C ASN A 351 1.90 -14.04 -50.10
N THR A 352 3.19 -14.17 -49.75
CA THR A 352 3.63 -15.15 -48.75
C THR A 352 3.07 -14.77 -47.40
N GLU A 353 2.38 -15.72 -46.76
CA GLU A 353 1.89 -15.57 -45.40
C GLU A 353 3.04 -15.65 -44.40
N VAL A 354 2.99 -14.75 -43.41
CA VAL A 354 4.01 -14.65 -42.37
C VAL A 354 3.34 -14.53 -41.01
N GLU A 355 3.97 -15.11 -40.00
CA GLU A 355 3.58 -14.95 -38.61
C GLU A 355 4.28 -13.71 -38.05
N VAL A 356 3.54 -12.73 -37.55
CA VAL A 356 4.12 -11.51 -36.95
C VAL A 356 4.30 -11.75 -35.46
N LEU A 357 5.55 -11.75 -35.00
CA LEU A 357 5.93 -12.05 -33.61
C LEU A 357 6.09 -10.79 -32.75
N ASP A 358 6.51 -9.67 -33.36
CA ASP A 358 6.62 -8.35 -32.71
C ASP A 358 6.41 -7.28 -33.79
N ASN A 359 5.42 -6.40 -33.60
CA ASN A 359 5.10 -5.29 -34.50
C ASN A 359 5.44 -3.91 -33.92
N SER A 360 6.25 -3.85 -32.87
CA SER A 360 6.69 -2.61 -32.24
C SER A 360 7.66 -1.84 -33.13
N GLY A 361 7.35 -0.56 -33.37
CA GLY A 361 8.17 0.33 -34.19
C GLY A 361 8.08 0.09 -35.70
N ASN A 362 9.16 0.41 -36.42
CA ASN A 362 9.18 0.39 -37.89
C ASN A 362 9.64 -0.95 -38.50
N TRP A 363 10.30 -1.80 -37.71
CA TRP A 363 10.83 -3.10 -38.14
C TRP A 363 10.17 -4.20 -37.33
N TRP A 364 9.33 -4.99 -37.99
CA TRP A 364 8.57 -6.06 -37.38
C TRP A 364 9.36 -7.35 -37.39
N LEU A 365 9.38 -8.06 -36.26
CA LEU A 365 9.88 -9.42 -36.19
C LEU A 365 8.81 -10.36 -36.74
N ILE A 366 9.19 -11.16 -37.72
CA ILE A 366 8.30 -12.16 -38.33
C ILE A 366 8.93 -13.54 -38.32
N LYS A 367 8.11 -14.56 -38.50
CA LYS A 367 8.49 -15.94 -38.79
C LYS A 367 7.87 -16.39 -40.12
N THR A 368 8.73 -16.91 -40.98
CA THR A 368 8.32 -17.49 -42.27
C THR A 368 7.77 -18.90 -42.10
N SER A 369 7.04 -19.42 -43.10
CA SER A 369 6.60 -20.81 -43.14
C SER A 369 7.76 -21.82 -43.07
N SER A 370 8.94 -21.44 -43.55
CA SER A 370 10.19 -22.21 -43.40
C SER A 370 10.81 -22.16 -41.99
N GLY A 371 10.19 -21.45 -41.04
CA GLY A 371 10.64 -21.34 -39.64
C GLY A 371 11.70 -20.27 -39.38
N ASN A 372 12.21 -19.59 -40.41
CA ASN A 372 13.20 -18.52 -40.24
C ASN A 372 12.58 -17.29 -39.61
N LYS A 373 13.25 -16.75 -38.57
CA LYS A 373 12.87 -15.53 -37.85
C LYS A 373 13.79 -14.36 -38.24
N GLY A 374 13.20 -13.18 -38.39
CA GLY A 374 13.95 -11.96 -38.68
C GLY A 374 13.05 -10.75 -38.91
N TYR A 375 13.66 -9.62 -39.29
CA TYR A 375 13.00 -8.33 -39.35
C TYR A 375 12.65 -7.92 -40.79
N VAL A 376 11.45 -7.36 -40.95
CA VAL A 376 10.94 -6.76 -42.19
C VAL A 376 10.36 -5.39 -41.86
N TYR A 377 10.53 -4.42 -42.77
CA TYR A 377 10.00 -3.07 -42.54
C TYR A 377 8.47 -3.07 -42.66
N LYS A 378 7.77 -2.40 -41.74
CA LYS A 378 6.31 -2.48 -41.58
C LYS A 378 5.50 -2.25 -42.85
N THR A 379 5.98 -1.37 -43.75
CA THR A 379 5.27 -1.03 -45.01
C THR A 379 5.27 -2.17 -46.03
N LYS A 380 6.00 -3.26 -45.75
CA LYS A 380 6.11 -4.43 -46.63
C LYS A 380 5.19 -5.57 -46.20
N ILE A 381 4.37 -5.36 -45.18
CA ILE A 381 3.45 -6.34 -44.60
C ILE A 381 2.05 -5.73 -44.61
N LYS A 382 1.06 -6.46 -45.14
CA LYS A 382 -0.35 -6.10 -45.03
C LYS A 382 -1.10 -7.15 -44.21
N SER A 383 -2.08 -6.74 -43.42
CA SER A 383 -3.09 -7.65 -42.86
C SER A 383 -4.26 -7.80 -43.83
N GLU A 384 -4.76 -9.02 -43.99
CA GLU A 384 -6.05 -9.32 -44.64
C GLU A 384 -7.17 -9.51 -43.63
#